data_AF-A0A2U9SKC1-F1
#
_entry.id   AF-A0A2U9SKC1-F1
#
_cell.length_a   1.000
_cell.length_b   1.000
_cell.length_c   1.000
_cell.angle_alpha   90.00
_cell.angle_beta   90.00
_cell.angle_gamma   90.00
#
_symmetry.space_group_name_H-M   'P 1'
#
loop_
_entity.id
_entity.type
_entity.pdbx_description
1 polymer ?
#
loop_
_entity_poly.entity_id
_entity_poly.type
_entity_poly.pdbx_seq_one_letter_code
_entity_poly.pdbx_strand_id
1 'polypeptide(L)'
;MWRVSMSNAVGSDNTPIVSEQQLADHLAAGCKPATQFRIGTEHEKFVVARATHSAAPYDGPSGIAAVLERLRGDGTPIVDAGRIVGVIQRDGAAISLEPAGQLELSGAPPDTLHDTHAELHAHLA
;
A
#
# COMPACT_ATOMS: atom_id res chain seq x y z
N MET A 1 -20.49 -7.73 -3.76
CA MET A 1 -19.90 -6.38 -3.86
C MET A 1 -19.36 -6.05 -2.48
N TRP A 2 -18.07 -6.29 -2.25
CA TRP A 2 -17.43 -6.03 -0.96
C TRP A 2 -17.09 -4.54 -0.90
N ARG A 3 -17.53 -3.86 0.16
CA ARG A 3 -17.21 -2.46 0.42
C ARG A 3 -16.01 -2.47 1.35
N VAL A 4 -14.80 -2.53 0.78
CA VAL A 4 -13.54 -2.39 1.51
C VAL A 4 -13.27 -0.89 1.62
N SER A 5 -13.01 -0.38 2.83
CA SER A 5 -12.62 1.01 3.00
C SER A 5 -11.13 1.10 2.70
N MET A 6 -10.79 1.55 1.49
CA MET A 6 -9.41 1.73 1.07
C MET A 6 -8.92 3.07 1.55
N SER A 7 -8.32 3.07 2.72
CA SER A 7 -7.55 4.19 3.24
C SER A 7 -6.50 3.63 4.17
N ASN A 8 -5.26 4.06 3.98
CA ASN A 8 -4.16 3.87 4.92
C ASN A 8 -4.69 3.98 6.35
N ALA A 9 -4.38 3.00 7.21
CA ALA A 9 -4.76 2.99 8.62
C ALA A 9 -3.97 4.04 9.43
N VAL A 10 -3.93 5.27 8.93
CA VAL A 10 -3.60 6.46 9.70
C VAL A 10 -4.86 6.81 10.48
N GLY A 11 -4.74 6.95 11.79
CA GLY A 11 -5.88 7.27 12.65
C GLY A 11 -6.69 8.45 12.08
N SER A 12 -8.01 8.36 12.12
CA SER A 12 -8.87 9.44 11.63
C SER A 12 -8.68 10.67 12.51
N ASP A 13 -7.94 11.66 12.00
CA ASP A 13 -7.90 12.99 12.60
C ASP A 13 -9.23 13.68 12.34
N ASN A 14 -10.08 13.73 13.37
CA ASN A 14 -11.39 14.36 13.31
C ASN A 14 -11.34 15.87 13.61
N THR A 15 -10.14 16.48 13.59
CA THR A 15 -9.99 17.93 13.74
C THR A 15 -10.83 18.64 12.67
N PRO A 16 -11.83 19.46 13.05
CA PRO A 16 -12.68 20.13 12.08
C PRO A 16 -11.87 21.07 11.18
N ILE A 17 -12.11 21.00 9.88
CA ILE A 17 -11.62 21.99 8.93
C ILE A 17 -12.46 23.25 9.12
N VAL A 18 -11.83 24.35 9.51
CA VAL A 18 -12.48 25.63 9.79
C VAL A 18 -12.20 26.71 8.73
N SER A 19 -11.32 26.46 7.77
CA SER A 19 -11.08 27.35 6.63
C SER A 19 -10.42 26.65 5.43
N GLU A 20 -10.53 27.25 4.25
CA GLU A 20 -9.78 26.81 3.05
C GLU A 20 -8.26 26.97 3.24
N GLN A 21 -7.83 27.98 4.00
CA GLN A 21 -6.41 28.22 4.28
C GLN A 21 -5.76 27.03 4.98
N GLN A 22 -6.48 26.36 5.90
CA GLN A 22 -5.95 25.16 6.55
C GLN A 22 -5.63 24.03 5.56
N LEU A 23 -6.43 23.88 4.50
CA LEU A 23 -6.18 22.90 3.45
C LEU A 23 -4.95 23.29 2.62
N ALA A 24 -4.83 24.57 2.28
CA ALA A 24 -3.67 25.09 1.57
C ALA A 24 -2.38 24.92 2.38
N ASP A 25 -2.42 25.23 3.68
CA ASP A 25 -1.28 25.10 4.59
C ASP A 25 -0.85 23.63 4.76
N HIS A 26 -1.82 22.71 4.85
CA HIS A 26 -1.53 21.28 4.91
C HIS A 26 -0.78 20.78 3.67
N LEU A 27 -1.19 21.21 2.46
CA LEU A 27 -0.48 20.89 1.23
C LEU A 27 0.90 21.58 1.18
N ALA A 28 0.99 22.85 1.60
CA ALA A 28 2.23 23.62 1.61
C ALA A 28 3.28 23.04 2.55
N ALA A 29 2.87 22.38 3.64
CA ALA A 29 3.76 21.63 4.54
C ALA A 29 4.50 20.48 3.82
N GLY A 30 4.00 20.02 2.67
CA GLY A 30 4.63 19.01 1.83
C GLY A 30 5.82 19.52 1.01
N CYS A 31 5.97 20.84 0.85
CA CYS A 31 7.06 21.45 0.07
C CYS A 31 8.44 21.14 0.66
N LYS A 32 9.36 20.71 -0.19
CA LYS A 32 10.73 20.30 0.19
C LYS A 32 11.76 20.98 -0.72
N PRO A 33 12.97 21.27 -0.24
CA PRO A 33 14.07 21.68 -1.11
C PRO A 33 14.46 20.51 -2.04
N ALA A 34 15.05 20.83 -3.19
CA ALA A 34 15.45 19.82 -4.18
C ALA A 34 16.37 18.72 -3.61
N THR A 35 17.18 19.05 -2.59
CA THR A 35 18.05 18.09 -1.89
C THR A 35 17.29 17.04 -1.06
N GLN A 36 16.00 17.24 -0.82
CA GLN A 36 15.10 16.31 -0.12
C GLN A 36 14.07 15.68 -1.07
N PHE A 37 14.19 15.89 -2.38
CA PHE A 37 13.35 15.17 -3.33
C PHE A 37 13.69 13.69 -3.29
N ARG A 38 12.64 12.88 -3.46
CA ARG A 38 12.66 11.41 -3.45
C ARG A 38 11.74 10.92 -4.54
N ILE A 39 11.85 9.64 -4.87
CA ILE A 39 11.06 8.99 -5.92
C ILE A 39 10.13 7.98 -5.24
N GLY A 40 8.82 8.19 -5.29
CA GLY A 40 7.84 7.17 -4.93
C GLY A 40 7.40 6.40 -6.17
N THR A 41 7.20 5.09 -6.07
CA THR A 41 6.64 4.29 -7.17
C THR A 41 5.61 3.33 -6.62
N GLU A 42 4.47 3.27 -7.32
CA GLU A 42 3.39 2.35 -7.02
C GLU A 42 3.15 1.45 -8.23
N HIS A 43 2.81 0.19 -7.97
CA HIS A 43 2.39 -0.71 -9.04
C HIS A 43 1.36 -1.72 -8.54
N GLU A 44 0.37 -1.98 -9.37
CA GLU A 44 -0.69 -2.95 -9.11
C GLU A 44 -0.49 -4.22 -9.93
N LYS A 45 -0.85 -5.36 -9.34
CA LYS A 45 -0.70 -6.69 -9.97
C LYS A 45 -1.97 -7.49 -9.80
N PHE A 46 -2.41 -8.16 -10.88
CA PHE A 46 -3.49 -9.13 -10.79
C PHE A 46 -2.98 -10.43 -10.17
N VAL A 47 -3.61 -10.85 -9.08
CA VAL A 47 -3.34 -12.15 -8.46
C VAL A 47 -4.26 -13.19 -9.10
N VAL A 48 -3.69 -14.18 -9.78
CA VAL A 48 -4.44 -15.22 -10.50
C VAL A 48 -4.06 -16.62 -10.02
N ALA A 49 -5.04 -17.51 -9.97
CA ALA A 49 -4.80 -18.93 -9.68
C ALA A 49 -4.11 -19.58 -10.88
N ARG A 50 -2.91 -20.14 -10.67
CA ARG A 50 -2.09 -20.72 -11.76
C ARG A 50 -2.79 -21.84 -12.53
N ALA A 51 -3.65 -22.63 -11.88
CA ALA A 51 -4.32 -23.76 -12.52
C ALA A 51 -5.48 -23.34 -13.45
N THR A 52 -6.16 -22.23 -13.13
CA THR A 52 -7.42 -21.82 -13.79
C THR A 52 -7.33 -20.47 -14.48
N HIS A 53 -6.28 -19.69 -14.19
CA HIS A 53 -6.12 -18.29 -14.57
C HIS A 53 -7.24 -17.36 -14.11
N SER A 54 -8.10 -17.83 -13.21
CA SER A 54 -9.13 -16.99 -12.58
C SER A 54 -8.49 -16.07 -11.56
N ALA A 55 -9.10 -14.91 -11.31
CA ALA A 55 -8.74 -14.06 -10.19
C ALA A 55 -8.71 -14.86 -8.87
N ALA A 56 -7.70 -14.61 -8.04
CA ALA A 56 -7.59 -15.26 -6.74
C ALA A 56 -8.75 -14.83 -5.84
N PRO A 57 -9.42 -15.75 -5.14
CA PRO A 57 -10.37 -15.38 -4.10
C PRO A 57 -9.64 -14.69 -2.94
N TYR A 58 -10.37 -13.93 -2.13
CA TYR A 58 -9.79 -13.37 -0.90
C TYR A 58 -9.40 -14.48 0.09
N ASP A 59 -10.36 -15.36 0.40
CA ASP A 59 -10.21 -16.45 1.34
C ASP A 59 -9.55 -17.69 0.73
N GLY A 60 -9.06 -18.58 1.60
CA GLY A 60 -8.53 -19.89 1.24
C GLY A 60 -7.00 -20.00 1.29
N PRO A 61 -6.45 -21.22 1.22
CA PRO A 61 -5.01 -21.47 1.42
C PRO A 61 -4.11 -20.84 0.34
N SER A 62 -4.69 -20.51 -0.82
CA SER A 62 -4.05 -19.81 -1.93
C SER A 62 -4.79 -18.51 -2.30
N GLY A 63 -5.59 -17.98 -1.38
CA GLY A 63 -6.28 -16.70 -1.56
C GLY A 63 -5.39 -15.50 -1.22
N ILE A 64 -5.89 -14.31 -1.48
CA ILE A 64 -5.19 -13.03 -1.28
C ILE A 64 -4.76 -12.85 0.18
N ALA A 65 -5.59 -13.20 1.16
CA ALA A 65 -5.24 -13.09 2.57
C ALA A 65 -3.99 -13.92 2.92
N ALA A 66 -3.89 -15.14 2.36
CA ALA A 66 -2.74 -16.00 2.55
C ALA A 66 -1.47 -15.47 1.85
N VAL A 67 -1.61 -14.71 0.77
CA VAL A 67 -0.49 -14.02 0.11
C VAL A 67 0.01 -12.87 0.98
N LEU A 68 -0.89 -12.02 1.48
CA LEU A 68 -0.55 -10.91 2.38
C LEU A 68 0.16 -11.40 3.65
N GLU A 69 -0.32 -12.48 4.27
CA GLU A 69 0.34 -13.05 5.46
C GLU A 69 1.76 -13.57 5.18
N ARG A 70 2.03 -14.06 3.97
CA ARG A 70 3.39 -14.48 3.57
C ARG A 70 4.30 -13.29 3.31
N LEU A 71 3.77 -12.27 2.63
CA LEU A 71 4.49 -11.02 2.36
C LEU A 71 4.65 -10.16 3.63
N ARG A 72 3.91 -10.48 4.69
CA ARG A 72 3.94 -9.71 5.93
C ARG A 72 5.32 -9.70 6.57
N GLY A 73 5.99 -10.84 6.63
CA GLY A 73 7.26 -10.97 7.36
C GLY A 73 7.15 -10.43 8.79
N ASP A 74 8.02 -9.49 9.15
CA ASP A 74 7.99 -8.75 10.41
C ASP A 74 7.24 -7.39 10.32
N GLY A 75 6.60 -7.12 9.18
CA GLY A 75 5.75 -5.97 8.95
C GLY A 75 4.44 -5.99 9.76
N THR A 76 3.83 -4.81 9.83
CA THR A 76 2.61 -4.56 10.61
C THR A 76 1.38 -4.74 9.70
N PRO A 77 0.42 -5.61 10.05
CA PRO A 77 -0.77 -5.81 9.23
C PRO A 77 -1.70 -4.59 9.30
N ILE A 78 -2.28 -4.25 8.15
CA ILE A 78 -3.41 -3.33 8.05
C ILE A 78 -4.68 -4.18 8.05
N VAL A 79 -5.59 -3.90 8.98
CA VAL A 79 -6.80 -4.68 9.19
C VAL A 79 -8.04 -3.80 9.01
N ASP A 80 -8.95 -4.21 8.14
CA ASP A 80 -10.29 -3.63 7.98
C ASP A 80 -11.35 -4.70 8.22
N ALA A 81 -12.36 -4.40 9.03
CA ALA A 81 -13.44 -5.33 9.39
C ALA A 81 -12.96 -6.75 9.81
N GLY A 82 -11.83 -6.82 10.54
CA GLY A 82 -11.23 -8.07 11.01
C GLY A 82 -10.50 -8.88 9.93
N ARG A 83 -10.26 -8.30 8.76
CA ARG A 83 -9.58 -8.91 7.61
C ARG A 83 -8.28 -8.16 7.31
N ILE A 84 -7.20 -8.90 7.05
CA ILE A 84 -5.96 -8.28 6.57
C ILE A 84 -6.19 -7.75 5.14
N VAL A 85 -5.93 -6.46 4.95
CA VAL A 85 -6.08 -5.76 3.66
C VAL A 85 -4.78 -5.12 3.18
N GLY A 86 -3.73 -5.21 4.00
CA GLY A 86 -2.41 -4.75 3.63
C GLY A 86 -1.38 -5.00 4.72
N VAL A 87 -0.15 -4.58 4.46
CA VAL A 87 1.00 -4.67 5.36
C VAL A 87 1.85 -3.41 5.20
N ILE A 88 2.22 -2.79 6.32
CA ILE A 88 3.27 -1.76 6.37
C ILE A 88 4.60 -2.45 6.68
N GLN A 89 5.57 -2.28 5.78
CA GLN A 89 6.94 -2.79 5.92
C GLN A 89 7.79 -1.86 6.79
N ARG A 90 8.93 -2.34 7.28
CA ARG A 90 9.78 -1.60 8.23
C ARG A 90 10.52 -0.42 7.61
N ASP A 91 10.71 -0.44 6.31
CA ASP A 91 11.32 0.63 5.52
C ASP A 91 10.32 1.75 5.13
N GLY A 92 9.04 1.57 5.47
CA GLY A 92 7.97 2.51 5.14
C GLY A 92 7.23 2.19 3.84
N ALA A 93 7.62 1.15 3.10
CA ALA A 93 6.81 0.64 1.99
C ALA A 93 5.52 0.01 2.52
N ALA A 94 4.49 -0.06 1.68
CA ALA A 94 3.22 -0.68 2.00
C ALA A 94 2.77 -1.63 0.88
N ILE A 95 2.18 -2.75 1.27
CA ILE A 95 1.48 -3.66 0.37
C ILE A 95 0.00 -3.54 0.70
N SER A 96 -0.85 -3.27 -0.27
CA SER A 96 -2.28 -3.00 -0.08
C SER A 96 -3.12 -3.76 -1.10
N LEU A 97 -4.42 -3.83 -0.86
CA LEU A 97 -5.40 -4.34 -1.82
C LEU A 97 -6.20 -3.20 -2.41
N GLU A 98 -6.42 -3.29 -3.73
CA GLU A 98 -7.36 -2.48 -4.49
C GLU A 98 -8.74 -3.16 -4.63
N PRO A 99 -9.83 -2.46 -5.03
CA PRO A 99 -11.20 -2.94 -4.79
C PRO A 99 -11.54 -4.28 -5.44
N ALA A 100 -10.80 -4.68 -6.48
CA ALA A 100 -10.97 -5.94 -7.19
C ALA A 100 -9.88 -6.98 -6.84
N GLY A 101 -9.13 -6.77 -5.76
CA GLY A 101 -8.12 -7.70 -5.25
C GLY A 101 -6.77 -7.62 -5.97
N GLN A 102 -6.50 -6.53 -6.69
CA GLN A 102 -5.14 -6.26 -7.14
C GLN A 102 -4.26 -6.04 -5.93
N LEU A 103 -3.05 -6.59 -5.99
CA LEU A 103 -2.04 -6.36 -4.99
C LEU A 103 -1.23 -5.14 -5.41
N GLU A 104 -1.21 -4.11 -4.58
CA GLU A 104 -0.39 -2.93 -4.76
C GLU A 104 0.88 -3.04 -3.92
N LEU A 105 1.99 -2.52 -4.45
CA LEU A 105 3.12 -2.08 -3.63
C LEU A 105 3.17 -0.56 -3.77
N SER A 106 3.07 0.16 -2.67
CA SER A 106 3.49 1.56 -2.53
C SER A 106 4.89 1.56 -1.92
N GLY A 107 5.89 1.84 -2.75
CA GLY A 107 7.30 1.74 -2.38
C GLY A 107 7.72 2.77 -1.33
N ALA A 108 8.83 2.50 -0.65
CA ALA A 108 9.53 3.52 0.12
C ALA A 108 9.96 4.69 -0.82
N PRO A 109 10.32 5.86 -0.29
CA PRO A 109 10.77 6.98 -1.12
C PRO A 109 12.32 7.06 -1.20
N PRO A 110 13.00 6.30 -2.08
CA PRO A 110 14.45 6.34 -2.20
C PRO A 110 14.99 7.57 -2.93
N ASP A 111 16.32 7.68 -2.93
CA ASP A 111 17.08 8.73 -3.59
C ASP A 111 17.22 8.53 -5.11
N THR A 112 17.23 7.28 -5.60
CA THR A 112 17.53 6.99 -7.01
C THR A 112 16.58 6.00 -7.67
N LEU A 113 16.48 6.07 -8.99
CA LEU A 113 15.73 5.07 -9.79
C LEU A 113 16.31 3.65 -9.69
N HIS A 114 17.61 3.53 -9.38
CA HIS A 114 18.24 2.21 -9.19
C HIS A 114 17.75 1.54 -7.90
N ASP A 115 17.52 2.33 -6.86
CA ASP A 115 16.93 1.84 -5.61
C ASP A 115 15.48 1.40 -5.82
N THR A 116 14.68 2.20 -6.55
CA THR A 116 13.32 1.81 -6.96
C THR A 116 13.32 0.50 -7.74
N HIS A 117 14.27 0.32 -8.66
CA HIS A 117 14.40 -0.93 -9.42
C HIS A 117 14.74 -2.12 -8.53
N ALA A 118 15.65 -1.94 -7.56
CA ALA A 118 16.01 -2.98 -6.60
C ALA A 118 14.80 -3.37 -5.71
N GLU A 119 14.05 -2.39 -5.23
CA GLU A 119 12.81 -2.60 -4.44
C GLU A 119 11.78 -3.40 -5.23
N LEU A 120 11.50 -2.99 -6.49
CA LEU A 120 10.59 -3.71 -7.37
C LEU A 120 11.01 -5.18 -7.53
N HIS A 121 12.30 -5.43 -7.77
CA HIS A 121 12.79 -6.80 -7.93
C HIS A 121 12.70 -7.63 -6.66
N ALA A 122 12.97 -7.03 -5.49
CA ALA A 122 12.80 -7.71 -4.21
C ALA A 122 11.34 -8.06 -3.93
N HIS A 123 10.40 -7.19 -4.30
CA HIS A 123 8.96 -7.45 -4.15
C HIS A 123 8.44 -8.56 -5.07
N LEU A 124 9.04 -8.73 -6.25
CA LEU A 124 8.63 -9.73 -7.25
C LEU A 124 9.28 -11.12 -7.07
N ALA A 125 10.28 -11.25 -6.20
CA ALA A 125 11.07 -12.47 -5.99
C ALA A 125 10.34 -13.51 -5.09
#